data_AF-A0A9D6A9D8-F1
#
_entry.id   AF-A0A9D6A9D8-F1
#
_cell.length_a   1.000
_cell.length_b   1.000
_cell.length_c   1.000
_cell.angle_alpha   90.00
_cell.angle_beta   90.00
_cell.angle_gamma   90.00
#
_symmetry.space_group_name_H-M   'P 1'
#
loop_
_entity.id
_entity.type
_entity.pdbx_description
1 polymer ?
#
loop_
_entity_poly.entity_id
_entity_poly.type
_entity_poly.pdbx_seq_one_letter_code
_entity_poly.pdbx_strand_id
1 'polypeptide(L)'
;QAMIEKYYGKRVEARNFSAHVYVNAVKGSQVALIDAGTIAVTVIPKKPAFTEYLYMAGDANSWNHSDILHSPAFDGKYLGYMYLTQNGFKFCTQPNWNGTNYGKDFSTASDAANITMTEPDGFYKVEVDLLTLSYTLTPITRIGIIGDATGSWDNDIAMTYDPTAHGWSVQHVTLVNGEMKFRANSEWKISWGGTDLDHLTSNNGANIKVTAGKYTIKLKPSYDGNTKAELIKE
;
A
#
# COMPACT_ATOMS: atom_id res chain seq x y z
N GLN A 1 -26.08 12.23 0.64
CA GLN A 1 -24.70 11.91 1.02
C GLN A 1 -24.00 13.09 1.71
N ALA A 2 -23.80 14.24 1.06
CA ALA A 2 -23.08 15.40 1.63
C ALA A 2 -23.59 15.89 3.00
N MET A 3 -24.92 15.98 3.20
CA MET A 3 -25.51 16.32 4.51
C MET A 3 -25.12 15.30 5.59
N ILE A 4 -25.19 14.01 5.28
CA ILE A 4 -24.91 12.93 6.23
C ILE A 4 -23.44 12.94 6.62
N GLU A 5 -22.54 13.08 5.64
CA GLU A 5 -21.10 13.15 5.89
C GLU A 5 -20.73 14.36 6.75
N LYS A 6 -21.37 15.52 6.52
CA LYS A 6 -21.15 16.75 7.29
C LYS A 6 -21.48 16.58 8.78
N TYR A 7 -22.59 15.92 9.11
CA TYR A 7 -23.10 15.85 10.49
C TYR A 7 -22.77 14.54 11.23
N TYR A 8 -22.54 13.45 10.50
CA TYR A 8 -22.42 12.10 11.06
C TYR A 8 -21.17 11.32 10.59
N GLY A 9 -20.30 11.98 9.80
CA GLY A 9 -19.05 11.41 9.30
C GLY A 9 -19.23 10.36 8.21
N LYS A 10 -18.12 9.74 7.80
CA LYS A 10 -18.04 8.77 6.69
C LYS A 10 -18.10 7.30 7.14
N ARG A 11 -18.35 7.02 8.43
CA ARG A 11 -18.42 5.64 8.94
C ARG A 11 -19.57 4.89 8.27
N VAL A 12 -19.30 3.66 7.82
CA VAL A 12 -20.28 2.78 7.16
C VAL A 12 -21.14 2.12 8.22
N GLU A 13 -21.95 2.93 8.87
CA GLU A 13 -22.89 2.52 9.91
C GLU A 13 -24.26 3.09 9.54
N ALA A 14 -25.32 2.31 9.80
CA ALA A 14 -26.67 2.76 9.55
C ALA A 14 -26.98 4.01 10.38
N ARG A 15 -27.61 5.00 9.73
CA ARG A 15 -28.13 6.21 10.38
C ARG A 15 -29.63 6.26 10.14
N ASN A 16 -30.40 6.24 11.23
CA ASN A 16 -31.86 6.31 11.18
C ASN A 16 -32.32 7.74 11.38
N PHE A 17 -33.13 8.23 10.46
CA PHE A 17 -33.72 9.56 10.49
C PHE A 17 -35.24 9.46 10.51
N SER A 18 -35.88 10.44 11.14
CA SER A 18 -37.31 10.70 10.99
C SER A 18 -37.46 11.89 10.05
N ALA A 19 -38.04 11.67 8.87
CA ALA A 19 -38.35 12.73 7.94
C ALA A 19 -39.84 13.08 8.04
N HIS A 20 -40.15 14.35 8.29
CA HIS A 20 -41.52 14.84 8.28
C HIS A 20 -41.91 15.30 6.88
N VAL A 21 -43.01 14.77 6.35
CA VAL A 21 -43.40 14.96 4.96
C VAL A 21 -44.58 15.92 4.88
N TYR A 22 -44.44 16.95 4.05
CA TYR A 22 -45.50 17.91 3.75
C TYR A 22 -45.77 17.94 2.25
N VAL A 23 -47.04 18.07 1.85
CA VAL A 23 -47.47 18.20 0.46
C VAL A 23 -48.31 19.45 0.29
N ASN A 24 -47.96 20.29 -0.68
CA ASN A 24 -48.79 21.43 -1.08
C ASN A 24 -49.68 21.03 -2.24
N ALA A 25 -51.01 21.00 -2.03
CA ALA A 25 -52.00 20.82 -3.08
C ALA A 25 -52.53 22.19 -3.52
N VAL A 26 -52.43 22.48 -4.82
CA VAL A 26 -52.84 23.77 -5.40
C VAL A 26 -53.87 23.54 -6.49
N LYS A 27 -54.98 24.29 -6.46
CA LYS A 27 -56.00 24.30 -7.53
C LYS A 27 -56.51 25.74 -7.72
N GLY A 28 -56.18 26.33 -8.86
CA GLY A 28 -56.46 27.76 -9.10
C GLY A 28 -55.74 28.63 -8.04
N SER A 29 -56.47 29.52 -7.37
CA SER A 29 -55.95 30.35 -6.27
C SER A 29 -56.03 29.70 -4.88
N GLN A 30 -56.51 28.46 -4.78
CA GLN A 30 -56.61 27.74 -3.51
C GLN A 30 -55.36 26.88 -3.27
N VAL A 31 -54.86 26.92 -2.04
CA VAL A 31 -53.73 26.12 -1.57
C VAL A 31 -54.13 25.40 -0.29
N ALA A 32 -53.78 24.11 -0.19
CA ALA A 32 -53.85 23.33 1.04
C ALA A 32 -52.48 22.71 1.34
N LEU A 33 -52.00 22.91 2.57
CA LEU A 33 -50.86 22.17 3.11
C LEU A 33 -51.40 20.88 3.73
N ILE A 34 -50.92 19.75 3.23
CA ILE A 34 -51.21 18.43 3.76
C ILE A 34 -50.00 17.99 4.56
N ASP A 35 -50.19 17.77 5.85
CA ASP A 35 -49.23 17.11 6.71
C ASP A 35 -49.37 15.59 6.55
N ALA A 36 -48.37 14.95 5.95
CA ALA A 36 -48.35 13.52 5.70
C ALA A 36 -47.67 12.73 6.83
N GLY A 37 -47.25 13.40 7.92
CA GLY A 37 -46.61 12.79 9.08
C GLY A 37 -45.14 12.41 8.86
N THR A 38 -44.65 11.49 9.69
CA THR A 38 -43.24 11.07 9.69
C THR A 38 -43.03 9.74 8.97
N ILE A 39 -41.93 9.66 8.23
CA ILE A 39 -41.41 8.39 7.69
C ILE A 39 -40.04 8.10 8.30
N ALA A 40 -39.78 6.82 8.56
CA ALA A 40 -38.46 6.35 8.92
C ALA A 40 -37.59 6.26 7.66
N VAL A 41 -36.44 6.90 7.68
CA VAL A 41 -35.45 6.86 6.61
C VAL A 41 -34.14 6.31 7.15
N THR A 42 -33.73 5.14 6.67
CA THR A 42 -32.41 4.60 6.94
C THR A 42 -31.46 5.02 5.83
N VAL A 43 -30.43 5.77 6.17
CA VAL A 43 -29.36 6.15 5.23
C VAL A 43 -28.06 5.48 5.66
N ILE A 44 -27.40 4.83 4.71
CA ILE A 44 -26.09 4.22 4.91
C ILE A 44 -25.12 5.01 4.03
N PRO A 45 -24.12 5.73 4.59
CA PRO A 45 -23.08 6.36 3.78
C PRO A 45 -22.41 5.31 2.88
N LYS A 46 -22.35 5.59 1.57
CA LYS A 46 -21.59 4.74 0.66
C LYS A 46 -20.12 4.89 1.05
N LYS A 47 -19.45 3.78 1.38
CA LYS A 47 -18.00 3.73 1.62
C LYS A 47 -17.30 4.50 0.49
N PRO A 48 -16.32 5.39 0.78
CA PRO A 48 -15.42 5.84 -0.27
C PRO A 48 -14.80 4.60 -0.89
N ALA A 49 -15.14 4.31 -2.16
CA ALA A 49 -14.57 3.18 -2.86
C ALA A 49 -13.16 3.59 -3.26
N PHE A 50 -12.21 3.37 -2.36
CA PHE A 50 -10.80 3.44 -2.67
C PHE A 50 -10.44 2.30 -3.62
N THR A 51 -9.53 2.54 -4.55
CA THR A 51 -9.01 1.46 -5.40
C THR A 51 -8.26 0.45 -4.54
N GLU A 52 -8.21 -0.81 -4.97
CA GLU A 52 -7.41 -1.82 -4.26
C GLU A 52 -5.93 -1.48 -4.28
N TYR A 53 -5.46 -0.88 -5.37
CA TYR A 53 -4.06 -0.55 -5.59
C TYR A 53 -3.85 0.96 -5.78
N LEU A 54 -2.70 1.43 -5.32
CA LEU A 54 -2.05 2.63 -5.83
C LEU A 54 -0.76 2.23 -6.54
N TYR A 55 -0.38 3.06 -7.48
CA TYR A 55 0.86 2.92 -8.23
C TYR A 55 1.72 4.14 -7.97
N MET A 56 2.99 3.97 -7.66
CA MET A 56 3.94 5.06 -7.56
C MET A 56 4.62 5.24 -8.91
N ALA A 57 4.57 6.46 -9.44
CA ALA A 57 5.32 6.86 -10.63
C ALA A 57 6.23 8.03 -10.30
N GLY A 58 7.53 7.87 -10.53
CA GLY A 58 8.50 8.88 -10.16
C GLY A 58 9.86 8.66 -10.80
N ASP A 59 10.81 9.53 -10.43
CA ASP A 59 12.17 9.48 -10.95
C ASP A 59 12.84 8.10 -10.76
N ALA A 60 12.64 7.49 -9.58
CA ALA A 60 13.16 6.16 -9.22
C ALA A 60 12.77 5.03 -10.20
N ASN A 61 11.67 5.16 -10.94
CA ASN A 61 11.18 4.16 -11.87
C ASN A 61 10.92 4.73 -13.28
N SER A 62 11.60 5.84 -13.62
CA SER A 62 11.45 6.50 -14.93
C SER A 62 10.02 6.89 -15.26
N TRP A 63 9.24 7.33 -14.25
CA TRP A 63 7.84 7.72 -14.38
C TRP A 63 6.90 6.60 -14.87
N ASN A 64 7.30 5.34 -14.65
CA ASN A 64 6.46 4.17 -14.86
C ASN A 64 5.59 3.90 -13.63
N HIS A 65 4.61 3.02 -13.77
CA HIS A 65 3.67 2.67 -12.68
C HIS A 65 3.97 1.27 -12.13
N SER A 66 5.26 0.91 -12.01
CA SER A 66 5.70 -0.44 -11.65
C SER A 66 5.71 -0.72 -10.16
N ASP A 67 5.79 0.32 -9.33
CA ASP A 67 5.80 0.19 -7.87
C ASP A 67 4.37 0.29 -7.34
N ILE A 68 3.92 -0.74 -6.63
CA ILE A 68 2.51 -0.92 -6.27
C ILE A 68 2.36 -0.90 -4.75
N LEU A 69 1.34 -0.20 -4.26
CA LEU A 69 0.87 -0.24 -2.89
C LEU A 69 -0.52 -0.87 -2.85
N HIS A 70 -0.81 -1.64 -1.81
CA HIS A 70 -2.05 -2.40 -1.69
C HIS A 70 -2.89 -1.96 -0.49
N SER A 71 -4.20 -1.86 -0.69
CA SER A 71 -5.23 -1.63 0.33
C SER A 71 -6.20 -2.81 0.31
N PRO A 72 -5.89 -3.94 0.99
CA PRO A 72 -6.75 -5.13 0.99
C PRO A 72 -8.13 -4.86 1.60
N ALA A 73 -8.22 -3.86 2.49
CA ALA A 73 -9.47 -3.46 3.14
C ALA A 73 -10.25 -2.40 2.34
N PHE A 74 -9.72 -1.91 1.21
CA PHE A 74 -10.30 -0.80 0.42
C PHE A 74 -10.64 0.42 1.30
N ASP A 75 -9.82 0.72 2.30
CA ASP A 75 -10.08 1.74 3.33
C ASP A 75 -9.29 3.04 3.10
N GLY A 76 -8.54 3.10 1.99
CA GLY A 76 -7.74 4.26 1.61
C GLY A 76 -6.36 4.26 2.24
N LYS A 77 -6.01 3.19 2.99
CA LYS A 77 -4.68 2.95 3.52
C LYS A 77 -3.97 1.94 2.65
N TYR A 78 -2.80 2.33 2.14
CA TYR A 78 -2.00 1.54 1.24
C TYR A 78 -0.62 1.32 1.82
N LEU A 79 -0.08 0.13 1.60
CA LEU A 79 1.27 -0.24 1.99
C LEU A 79 2.00 -0.85 0.79
N GLY A 80 3.24 -0.42 0.57
CA GLY A 80 4.13 -1.00 -0.41
C GLY A 80 5.59 -0.81 -0.02
N TYR A 81 6.48 -1.42 -0.80
CA TYR A 81 7.92 -1.32 -0.63
C TYR A 81 8.53 -0.92 -1.97
N MET A 82 9.30 0.16 -1.99
CA MET A 82 9.83 0.72 -3.23
C MET A 82 11.06 1.60 -2.99
N TYR A 83 11.81 1.85 -4.05
CA TYR A 83 12.87 2.85 -4.04
C TYR A 83 12.29 4.23 -4.37
N LEU A 84 12.73 5.26 -3.66
CA LEU A 84 12.32 6.65 -3.85
C LEU A 84 13.55 7.55 -3.96
N THR A 85 13.41 8.64 -4.70
CA THR A 85 14.42 9.69 -4.80
C THR A 85 13.84 11.06 -4.45
N GLN A 86 14.72 12.00 -4.11
CA GLN A 86 14.35 13.39 -3.84
C GLN A 86 13.85 14.15 -5.08
N ASN A 87 14.06 13.60 -6.29
CA ASN A 87 13.61 14.17 -7.57
C ASN A 87 12.10 14.01 -7.82
N GLY A 88 11.42 13.25 -6.96
CA GLY A 88 9.98 13.29 -6.80
C GLY A 88 9.19 12.20 -7.52
N PHE A 89 7.93 12.07 -7.09
CA PHE A 89 7.01 11.02 -7.49
C PHE A 89 5.54 11.48 -7.39
N LYS A 90 4.62 10.64 -7.86
CA LYS A 90 3.17 10.75 -7.72
C LYS A 90 2.58 9.39 -7.33
N PHE A 91 1.44 9.41 -6.64
CA PHE A 91 0.62 8.21 -6.44
C PHE A 91 -0.56 8.23 -7.41
N CYS A 92 -0.81 7.12 -8.09
CA CYS A 92 -1.78 7.02 -9.18
C CYS A 92 -2.77 5.89 -8.86
N THR A 93 -4.04 6.09 -9.18
CA THR A 93 -5.11 5.09 -8.97
C THR A 93 -5.19 4.04 -10.08
N GLN A 94 -4.43 4.22 -11.16
CA GLN A 94 -4.34 3.30 -12.29
C GLN A 94 -2.86 3.09 -12.66
N PRO A 95 -2.51 1.98 -13.34
CA PRO A 95 -1.15 1.72 -13.82
C PRO A 95 -0.78 2.57 -15.06
N ASN A 96 -1.30 3.80 -15.11
CA ASN A 96 -1.13 4.79 -16.15
C ASN A 96 -1.74 6.12 -15.66
N TRP A 97 -1.58 7.17 -16.45
CA TRP A 97 -2.02 8.52 -16.11
C TRP A 97 -3.53 8.79 -16.25
N ASN A 98 -4.34 7.81 -16.68
CA ASN A 98 -5.78 8.01 -16.91
C ASN A 98 -6.61 8.01 -15.61
N GLY A 99 -6.01 7.59 -14.48
CA GLY A 99 -6.62 7.66 -13.16
C GLY A 99 -6.45 9.01 -12.47
N THR A 100 -6.94 9.10 -11.24
CA THR A 100 -6.55 10.17 -10.31
C THR A 100 -5.07 10.03 -9.98
N ASN A 101 -4.33 11.14 -10.11
CA ASN A 101 -2.90 11.24 -9.83
C ASN A 101 -2.68 12.27 -8.72
N TYR A 102 -2.13 11.84 -7.60
CA TYR A 102 -1.86 12.66 -6.42
C TYR A 102 -0.42 13.19 -6.51
N GLY A 103 -0.30 14.51 -6.69
CA GLY A 103 0.95 15.25 -6.63
C GLY A 103 1.22 15.84 -5.25
N LYS A 104 2.02 16.90 -5.20
CA LYS A 104 2.37 17.64 -3.99
C LYS A 104 1.12 17.98 -3.18
N ASP A 105 1.21 17.79 -1.86
CA ASP A 105 0.10 17.99 -0.91
C ASP A 105 -1.16 17.18 -1.27
N PHE A 106 -0.98 16.05 -1.95
CA PHE A 106 -2.04 15.20 -2.52
C PHE A 106 -2.99 15.94 -3.47
N SER A 107 -2.54 17.03 -4.10
CA SER A 107 -3.31 17.71 -5.13
C SER A 107 -3.56 16.80 -6.34
N THR A 108 -4.78 16.82 -6.85
CA THR A 108 -5.19 16.08 -8.06
C THR A 108 -5.34 17.00 -9.27
N ALA A 109 -4.84 18.24 -9.19
CA ALA A 109 -4.82 19.15 -10.33
C ALA A 109 -3.93 18.57 -11.44
N SER A 110 -4.27 18.84 -12.70
CA SER A 110 -3.51 18.34 -13.86
C SER A 110 -2.05 18.83 -13.86
N ASP A 111 -1.81 20.00 -13.31
CA ASP A 111 -0.51 20.66 -13.17
C ASP A 111 0.07 20.55 -11.75
N ALA A 112 -0.48 19.69 -10.90
CA ALA A 112 0.05 19.47 -9.56
C ALA A 112 1.53 19.10 -9.64
N ALA A 113 2.36 19.82 -8.87
CA ALA A 113 3.78 19.52 -8.72
C ALA A 113 3.98 18.08 -8.22
N ASN A 114 5.19 17.56 -8.36
CA ASN A 114 5.53 16.23 -7.85
C ASN A 114 5.61 16.26 -6.32
N ILE A 115 5.28 15.14 -5.68
CA ILE A 115 5.64 14.91 -4.28
C ILE A 115 7.17 14.80 -4.23
N THR A 116 7.81 15.56 -3.36
CA THR A 116 9.24 15.41 -3.04
C THR A 116 9.39 14.96 -1.59
N MET A 117 10.44 14.19 -1.33
CA MET A 117 10.81 13.74 0.02
C MET A 117 12.08 14.44 0.49
N THR A 118 12.23 14.57 1.81
CA THR A 118 13.44 15.11 2.46
C THR A 118 14.43 14.02 2.87
N GLU A 119 13.96 12.78 2.99
CA GLU A 119 14.82 11.64 3.30
C GLU A 119 15.82 11.38 2.17
N PRO A 120 16.97 10.73 2.44
CA PRO A 120 17.93 10.36 1.41
C PRO A 120 17.32 9.43 0.35
N ASP A 121 17.85 9.44 -0.87
CA ASP A 121 17.48 8.43 -1.87
C ASP A 121 17.70 7.02 -1.30
N GLY A 122 16.71 6.13 -1.47
CA GLY A 122 16.77 4.83 -0.81
C GLY A 122 15.53 3.97 -0.98
N PHE A 123 15.58 2.78 -0.38
CA PHE A 123 14.47 1.84 -0.34
C PHE A 123 13.64 2.06 0.93
N TYR A 124 12.33 2.07 0.79
CA TYR A 124 11.41 2.42 1.87
C TYR A 124 10.24 1.44 1.96
N LYS A 125 9.77 1.20 3.19
CA LYS A 125 8.36 0.87 3.40
C LYS A 125 7.58 2.17 3.31
N VAL A 126 6.62 2.20 2.40
CA VAL A 126 5.78 3.37 2.10
C VAL A 126 4.36 3.07 2.55
N GLU A 127 3.82 3.93 3.41
CA GLU A 127 2.44 3.86 3.88
C GLU A 127 1.72 5.14 3.44
N VAL A 128 0.62 5.01 2.71
CA VAL A 128 -0.20 6.13 2.22
C VAL A 128 -1.57 6.06 2.87
N ASP A 129 -2.06 7.19 3.38
CA ASP A 129 -3.42 7.34 3.89
C ASP A 129 -4.14 8.45 3.11
N LEU A 130 -5.06 8.05 2.23
CA LEU A 130 -5.86 8.97 1.41
C LEU A 130 -7.04 9.60 2.18
N LEU A 131 -7.33 9.17 3.41
CA LEU A 131 -8.31 9.84 4.27
C LEU A 131 -7.69 11.08 4.93
N THR A 132 -6.44 10.97 5.37
CA THR A 132 -5.69 12.08 5.98
C THR A 132 -4.81 12.83 5.00
N LEU A 133 -4.70 12.36 3.75
CA LEU A 133 -3.85 12.94 2.71
C LEU A 133 -2.39 13.05 3.17
N SER A 134 -1.85 11.93 3.63
CA SER A 134 -0.49 11.84 4.17
C SER A 134 0.20 10.55 3.74
N TYR A 135 1.54 10.56 3.77
CA TYR A 135 2.34 9.34 3.63
C TYR A 135 3.42 9.28 4.72
N THR A 136 3.87 8.07 5.04
CA THR A 136 4.99 7.80 5.94
C THR A 136 6.03 6.95 5.23
N LEU A 137 7.30 7.32 5.40
CA LEU A 137 8.45 6.59 4.87
C LEU A 137 9.22 5.97 6.03
N THR A 138 9.33 4.65 6.05
CA THR A 138 10.26 3.95 6.97
C THR A 138 11.47 3.46 6.17
N PRO A 139 12.68 3.97 6.44
CA PRO A 139 13.87 3.62 5.66
C PRO A 139 14.26 2.15 5.84
N ILE A 140 14.63 1.52 4.73
CA ILE A 140 15.23 0.18 4.67
C ILE A 140 16.64 0.36 4.11
N THR A 141 17.59 0.47 5.02
CA THR A 141 19.01 0.71 4.68
C THR A 141 19.75 -0.59 4.40
N ARG A 142 19.17 -1.73 4.78
CA ARG A 142 19.72 -3.06 4.54
C ARG A 142 18.60 -4.10 4.46
N ILE A 143 18.77 -5.09 3.59
CA ILE A 143 18.08 -6.37 3.68
C ILE A 143 19.14 -7.46 3.81
N GLY A 144 18.89 -8.44 4.67
CA GLY A 144 19.74 -9.61 4.83
C GLY A 144 18.95 -10.92 4.81
N ILE A 145 19.63 -12.01 4.45
CA ILE A 145 19.15 -13.38 4.67
C ILE A 145 19.69 -13.90 6.00
N ILE A 146 18.86 -14.65 6.73
CA ILE A 146 19.20 -15.19 8.04
C ILE A 146 18.48 -16.52 8.29
N GLY A 147 19.14 -17.45 8.96
CA GLY A 147 18.53 -18.63 9.56
C GLY A 147 19.50 -19.78 9.71
N ASP A 148 19.00 -20.95 10.10
CA ASP A 148 19.82 -22.16 10.25
C ASP A 148 20.52 -22.53 8.93
N ALA A 149 19.86 -22.28 7.79
CA ALA A 149 20.45 -22.50 6.47
C ALA A 149 21.67 -21.59 6.19
N THR A 150 21.76 -20.42 6.85
CA THR A 150 22.89 -19.49 6.78
C THR A 150 23.87 -19.64 7.96
N GLY A 151 23.59 -20.56 8.89
CA GLY A 151 24.45 -20.93 10.03
C GLY A 151 23.99 -20.42 11.41
N SER A 152 23.11 -19.41 11.50
CA SER A 152 22.54 -18.93 12.78
C SER A 152 21.36 -17.99 12.57
N TRP A 153 20.59 -17.76 13.63
CA TRP A 153 19.55 -16.72 13.71
C TRP A 153 20.04 -15.41 14.33
N ASP A 154 21.36 -15.24 14.47
CA ASP A 154 21.99 -14.07 15.11
C ASP A 154 22.56 -13.09 14.09
N ASN A 155 23.13 -13.58 12.99
CA ASN A 155 23.85 -12.76 12.01
C ASN A 155 23.30 -12.92 10.59
N ASP A 156 23.10 -11.78 9.92
CA ASP A 156 22.58 -11.72 8.56
C ASP A 156 23.71 -11.80 7.53
N ILE A 157 23.47 -12.47 6.41
CA ILE A 157 24.24 -12.25 5.19
C ILE A 157 23.57 -11.10 4.44
N ALA A 158 24.31 -10.00 4.24
CA ALA A 158 23.80 -8.79 3.60
C ALA A 158 23.45 -9.02 2.12
N MET A 159 22.34 -8.46 1.68
CA MET A 159 22.01 -8.33 0.25
C MET A 159 22.35 -6.91 -0.23
N THR A 160 22.57 -6.79 -1.53
CA THR A 160 22.82 -5.53 -2.23
C THR A 160 21.60 -5.17 -3.07
N TYR A 161 21.15 -3.92 -2.98
CA TYR A 161 20.10 -3.41 -3.85
C TYR A 161 20.66 -3.13 -5.25
N ASP A 162 19.96 -3.61 -6.27
CA ASP A 162 20.20 -3.33 -7.68
C ASP A 162 19.06 -2.43 -8.21
N PRO A 163 19.33 -1.14 -8.49
CA PRO A 163 18.31 -0.23 -9.00
C PRO A 163 17.82 -0.60 -10.40
N THR A 164 18.61 -1.31 -11.21
CA THR A 164 18.21 -1.76 -12.56
C THR A 164 17.20 -2.91 -12.47
N ALA A 165 17.42 -3.83 -11.54
CA ALA A 165 16.53 -4.96 -11.31
C ALA A 165 15.34 -4.62 -10.40
N HIS A 166 15.33 -3.42 -9.80
CA HIS A 166 14.38 -3.01 -8.76
C HIS A 166 14.28 -4.05 -7.64
N GLY A 167 15.42 -4.57 -7.18
CA GLY A 167 15.45 -5.70 -6.27
C GLY A 167 16.77 -5.88 -5.56
N TRP A 168 16.76 -6.72 -4.54
CA TRP A 168 17.92 -7.06 -3.73
C TRP A 168 18.49 -8.39 -4.19
N SER A 169 19.82 -8.53 -4.16
CA SER A 169 20.49 -9.79 -4.47
C SER A 169 21.71 -10.05 -3.61
N VAL A 170 22.04 -11.33 -3.43
CA VAL A 170 23.31 -11.80 -2.90
C VAL A 170 23.75 -13.02 -3.71
N GLN A 171 25.03 -13.07 -4.07
CA GLN A 171 25.58 -14.11 -4.93
C GLN A 171 26.52 -15.00 -4.14
N HIS A 172 26.77 -16.21 -4.65
CA HIS A 172 27.76 -17.15 -4.12
C HIS A 172 27.54 -17.57 -2.66
N VAL A 173 26.30 -17.58 -2.18
CA VAL A 173 25.98 -17.97 -0.81
C VAL A 173 25.96 -19.49 -0.70
N THR A 174 26.76 -20.05 0.19
CA THR A 174 26.68 -21.47 0.53
C THR A 174 25.66 -21.64 1.66
N LEU A 175 24.61 -22.41 1.38
CA LEU A 175 23.57 -22.75 2.35
C LEU A 175 23.65 -24.23 2.72
N VAL A 176 23.22 -24.55 3.94
CA VAL A 176 22.97 -25.92 4.41
C VAL A 176 21.49 -26.25 4.37
N ASN A 177 21.13 -27.53 4.57
CA ASN A 177 19.73 -27.90 4.78
C ASN A 177 19.21 -27.19 6.02
N GLY A 178 18.10 -26.45 5.89
CA GLY A 178 17.54 -25.72 7.02
C GLY A 178 16.50 -24.72 6.59
N GLU A 179 16.33 -23.71 7.42
CA GLU A 179 15.34 -22.66 7.25
C GLU A 179 16.01 -21.28 7.18
N MET A 180 15.41 -20.36 6.44
CA MET A 180 15.84 -18.97 6.38
C MET A 180 14.67 -17.99 6.26
N LYS A 181 14.96 -16.71 6.48
CA LYS A 181 14.09 -15.57 6.21
C LYS A 181 14.89 -14.41 5.63
N PHE A 182 14.18 -13.43 5.10
CA PHE A 182 14.74 -12.11 4.81
C PHE A 182 14.32 -11.16 5.92
N ARG A 183 15.17 -10.21 6.30
CA ARG A 183 14.78 -9.14 7.23
C ARG A 183 15.42 -7.81 6.89
N ALA A 184 14.67 -6.73 7.12
CA ALA A 184 15.17 -5.37 6.95
C ALA A 184 15.95 -4.94 8.19
N ASN A 185 17.01 -4.16 7.99
CA ASN A 185 17.74 -3.43 9.03
C ASN A 185 18.24 -4.31 10.19
N SER A 186 18.43 -5.61 9.97
CA SER A 186 18.77 -6.59 11.01
C SER A 186 17.77 -6.67 12.17
N GLU A 187 16.51 -6.36 11.90
CA GLU A 187 15.40 -6.36 12.84
C GLU A 187 14.24 -7.23 12.37
N TRP A 188 13.47 -7.78 13.32
CA TRP A 188 12.30 -8.62 13.00
C TRP A 188 11.05 -7.83 12.58
N LYS A 189 11.05 -6.51 12.78
CA LYS A 189 9.88 -5.64 12.52
C LYS A 189 9.38 -5.72 11.08
N ILE A 190 10.30 -5.87 10.12
CA ILE A 190 9.99 -6.10 8.71
C ILE A 190 10.79 -7.32 8.30
N SER A 191 10.12 -8.48 8.21
CA SER A 191 10.76 -9.73 7.84
C SER A 191 9.91 -10.53 6.87
N TRP A 192 10.49 -10.86 5.72
CA TRP A 192 9.81 -11.60 4.68
C TRP A 192 10.01 -13.10 4.86
N GLY A 193 8.90 -13.82 4.78
CA GLY A 193 8.82 -15.27 4.80
C GLY A 193 7.55 -15.74 4.13
N GLY A 194 7.44 -17.05 3.94
CA GLY A 194 6.37 -17.72 3.23
C GLY A 194 6.84 -19.01 2.60
N THR A 195 5.91 -19.94 2.37
CA THR A 195 6.20 -21.19 1.66
C THR A 195 6.11 -21.05 0.14
N ASP A 196 5.44 -19.99 -0.33
CA ASP A 196 5.36 -19.62 -1.73
C ASP A 196 6.28 -18.43 -1.98
N LEU A 197 7.36 -18.66 -2.74
CA LEU A 197 8.36 -17.65 -3.02
C LEU A 197 7.86 -16.52 -3.92
N ASP A 198 6.72 -16.68 -4.60
CA ASP A 198 6.10 -15.62 -5.40
C ASP A 198 5.16 -14.70 -4.59
N HIS A 199 4.82 -15.08 -3.35
CA HIS A 199 3.80 -14.41 -2.55
C HIS A 199 4.22 -14.28 -1.07
N LEU A 200 5.44 -13.79 -0.82
CA LEU A 200 5.95 -13.59 0.54
C LEU A 200 5.19 -12.45 1.26
N THR A 201 5.16 -12.53 2.59
CA THR A 201 4.65 -11.48 3.48
C THR A 201 5.76 -10.95 4.37
N SER A 202 5.78 -9.62 4.54
CA SER A 202 6.67 -8.87 5.42
C SER A 202 6.28 -8.92 6.91
N ASN A 203 5.10 -9.47 7.22
CA ASN A 203 4.55 -9.56 8.56
C ASN A 203 4.97 -10.85 9.27
N ASN A 204 6.28 -11.08 9.33
CA ASN A 204 6.86 -12.24 9.99
C ASN A 204 6.30 -13.59 9.47
N GLY A 205 6.21 -13.74 8.14
CA GLY A 205 5.75 -14.98 7.51
C GLY A 205 6.56 -16.22 7.91
N ALA A 206 6.06 -17.41 7.55
CA ALA A 206 6.71 -18.69 7.83
C ALA A 206 8.16 -18.74 7.29
N ASN A 207 9.01 -19.54 7.91
CA ASN A 207 10.37 -19.73 7.44
C ASN A 207 10.40 -20.40 6.05
N ILE A 208 11.38 -20.02 5.23
CA ILE A 208 11.64 -20.59 3.91
C ILE A 208 12.56 -21.79 4.09
N LYS A 209 12.11 -22.97 3.66
CA LYS A 209 12.93 -24.19 3.68
C LYS A 209 13.92 -24.16 2.52
N VAL A 210 15.18 -24.48 2.81
CA VAL A 210 16.26 -24.51 1.82
C VAL A 210 17.04 -25.81 1.90
N THR A 211 17.48 -26.29 0.74
CA THR A 211 18.39 -27.44 0.64
C THR A 211 19.83 -26.96 0.51
N ALA A 212 20.78 -27.80 0.92
CA ALA A 212 22.19 -27.49 0.82
C ALA A 212 22.64 -27.23 -0.63
N GLY A 213 23.49 -26.23 -0.81
CA GLY A 213 24.02 -25.83 -2.11
C GLY A 213 24.59 -24.43 -2.12
N LYS A 214 25.14 -24.04 -3.27
CA LYS A 214 25.59 -22.68 -3.53
C LYS A 214 24.52 -21.94 -4.34
N TYR A 215 24.18 -20.73 -3.97
CA TYR A 215 23.04 -19.99 -4.53
C TYR A 215 23.37 -18.53 -4.81
N THR A 216 22.78 -18.03 -5.90
CA THR A 216 22.42 -16.63 -6.06
C THR A 216 20.97 -16.45 -5.60
N ILE A 217 20.74 -15.53 -4.68
CA ILE A 217 19.43 -15.29 -4.05
C ILE A 217 18.98 -13.88 -4.38
N LYS A 218 17.73 -13.74 -4.81
CA LYS A 218 17.11 -12.46 -5.12
C LYS A 218 15.85 -12.26 -4.29
N LEU A 219 15.55 -11.01 -3.97
CA LEU A 219 14.30 -10.58 -3.35
C LEU A 219 13.81 -9.31 -4.04
N LYS A 220 12.53 -9.28 -4.44
CA LYS A 220 11.85 -8.10 -4.95
C LYS A 220 10.70 -7.77 -4.01
N PRO A 221 10.93 -6.94 -2.96
CA PRO A 221 9.87 -6.47 -2.10
C PRO A 221 8.86 -5.64 -2.90
N SER A 222 7.59 -5.95 -2.71
CA SER A 222 6.44 -5.17 -3.16
C SER A 222 5.47 -5.15 -1.97
N TYR A 223 4.17 -5.01 -2.15
CA TYR A 223 3.21 -5.24 -1.07
C TYR A 223 3.14 -6.72 -0.64
N ASP A 224 2.53 -6.99 0.51
CA ASP A 224 2.33 -8.34 1.03
C ASP A 224 1.48 -9.19 0.09
N GLY A 225 1.97 -10.38 -0.26
CA GLY A 225 1.34 -11.21 -1.28
C GLY A 225 1.76 -10.87 -2.72
N ASN A 226 2.71 -9.95 -2.93
CA ASN A 226 3.36 -9.74 -4.23
C ASN A 226 4.90 -9.57 -4.10
N THR A 227 5.44 -9.81 -2.91
CA THR A 227 6.89 -9.87 -2.71
C THR A 227 7.42 -11.21 -3.20
N LYS A 228 8.44 -11.17 -4.05
CA LYS A 228 8.99 -12.37 -4.71
C LYS A 228 10.43 -12.64 -4.31
N ALA A 229 10.78 -13.91 -4.17
CA ALA A 229 12.15 -14.35 -3.99
C ALA A 229 12.53 -15.43 -5.02
N GLU A 230 13.79 -15.46 -5.41
CA GLU A 230 14.35 -16.49 -6.29
C GLU A 230 15.60 -17.06 -5.63
N LEU A 231 15.67 -18.39 -5.50
CA LEU A 231 16.87 -19.10 -5.06
C LEU A 231 17.43 -19.88 -6.25
N ILE A 232 18.44 -19.31 -6.91
CA ILE A 232 19.04 -19.85 -8.12
C ILE A 232 20.28 -20.64 -7.71
N LYS A 233 20.25 -21.96 -7.90
CA LYS A 233 21.41 -22.82 -7.61
C LYS A 233 22.53 -22.58 -8.64
N GLU A 234 23.75 -22.43 -8.15
CA GLU A 234 24.98 -22.25 -8.95
C GLU A 234 25.64 -23.59 -9.32
#